data_AF-A0A950J2Z2-F1
#
_entry.id   AF-A0A950J2Z2-F1
#
_cell.length_a   1.000
_cell.length_b   1.000
_cell.length_c   1.000
_cell.angle_alpha   90.00
_cell.angle_beta   90.00
_cell.angle_gamma   90.00
#
_symmetry.space_group_name_H-M   'P 1'
#
loop_
_entity.id
_entity.type
_entity.pdbx_description
1 polymer ?
#
loop_
_entity_poly.entity_id
_entity_poly.type
_entity_poly.pdbx_seq_one_letter_code
_entity_poly.pdbx_strand_id
1 'polypeptide(L)'
;DELAMLLPGRTVRVQAIAKLEQDKLSFDEIVARYLLGARERNIRVVYLRPFAHQYGSLSIEKTNVELVRQIADGLRARGFVLGRASPVPLYRGNNRAVVGIAVLSVPSIFVLLLFALRLYRLWLAVAAYALTIIVYAGGLLSHHDILARSVIALAGALLFGAAAVWAYGGAFMEAPARSTGAQILRGLYWSALATGVALLGALVVVGLMSSPLVMEEIERFRGVKALLAVPALVALLLYLFTDRFGARIQNPRAAFATPVGVGQLILGVLILIAAGLVITRSGNQTDVAPSSFELSLRSGLTTLLSVRPRFKEFVVGFPLMMLVPALLLAHRRTIGWLIVLGIGVGVGDIIDTFSHLHTPLVVSLLRVFNGAVIGCIIGALAIAVYRAIWRTPVRAET
;
A
#
# COMPACT_ATOMS: atom_id res chain seq x y z
N ASP A 1 -12.15 3.34 25.11
CA ASP A 1 -10.86 3.77 24.51
C ASP A 1 -9.98 4.56 25.46
N GLU A 2 -10.50 5.56 26.20
CA GLU A 2 -9.70 6.29 27.22
C GLU A 2 -9.02 5.38 28.26
N LEU A 3 -9.73 4.38 28.79
CA LEU A 3 -9.15 3.42 29.75
C LEU A 3 -7.98 2.61 29.16
N ALA A 4 -8.02 2.33 27.85
CA ALA A 4 -6.96 1.62 27.17
C ALA A 4 -5.72 2.49 26.93
N MET A 5 -5.91 3.80 26.71
CA MET A 5 -4.80 4.76 26.64
C MET A 5 -4.10 4.94 28.00
N LEU A 6 -4.85 4.83 29.10
CA LEU A 6 -4.30 4.95 30.46
C LEU A 6 -3.57 3.68 30.94
N LEU A 7 -3.88 2.51 30.37
CA LEU A 7 -3.34 1.21 30.80
C LEU A 7 -2.87 0.31 29.64
N PRO A 8 -2.03 0.79 28.70
CA PRO A 8 -1.69 0.06 27.48
C PRO A 8 -0.97 -1.27 27.73
N GLY A 9 -0.26 -1.40 28.86
CA GLY A 9 0.40 -2.65 29.29
C GLY A 9 -0.53 -3.65 30.00
N ARG A 10 -1.82 -3.35 30.12
CA ARG A 10 -2.83 -4.22 30.76
C ARG A 10 -4.04 -4.48 29.86
N THR A 11 -4.00 -4.03 28.61
CA THR A 11 -5.07 -4.26 27.63
C THR A 11 -4.69 -5.31 26.60
N VAL A 12 -5.69 -6.03 26.12
CA VAL A 12 -5.56 -7.02 25.04
C VAL A 12 -6.58 -6.71 23.95
N ARG A 13 -6.16 -6.79 22.68
CA ARG A 13 -7.09 -6.66 21.57
C ARG A 13 -8.07 -7.83 21.51
N VAL A 14 -9.34 -7.47 21.42
CA VAL A 14 -10.47 -8.39 21.23
C VAL A 14 -11.01 -8.22 19.81
N GLN A 15 -11.29 -9.33 19.13
CA GLN A 15 -12.09 -9.33 17.91
C GLN A 15 -13.49 -9.87 18.20
N ALA A 16 -14.50 -9.09 17.83
CA ALA A 16 -15.88 -9.49 17.81
C ALA A 16 -16.46 -9.19 16.42
N ILE A 17 -17.26 -10.10 15.87
CA ILE A 17 -18.06 -9.81 14.68
C ILE A 17 -19.42 -9.27 15.17
N ALA A 18 -19.88 -8.15 14.62
CA ALA A 18 -21.17 -7.59 14.99
C ALA A 18 -22.31 -8.53 14.55
N LYS A 19 -23.41 -8.61 15.29
CA LYS A 19 -24.52 -9.54 15.00
C LYS A 19 -25.05 -9.38 13.58
N LEU A 20 -25.39 -8.14 13.19
CA LEU A 20 -25.87 -7.79 11.85
C LEU A 20 -24.89 -8.17 10.72
N GLU A 21 -23.60 -8.25 11.02
CA GLU A 21 -22.58 -8.66 10.07
C GLU A 21 -22.41 -10.18 10.05
N GLN A 22 -22.48 -10.82 11.22
CA GLN A 22 -22.43 -12.27 11.39
C GLN A 22 -23.57 -12.97 10.65
N ASP A 23 -24.77 -12.36 10.64
CA ASP A 23 -25.95 -12.89 9.96
C ASP A 23 -25.82 -12.89 8.43
N LYS A 24 -24.87 -12.13 7.87
CA LYS A 24 -24.59 -12.07 6.42
C LYS A 24 -23.48 -13.03 5.98
N LEU A 25 -22.79 -13.66 6.91
CA LEU A 25 -21.60 -14.48 6.64
C LEU A 25 -21.93 -15.97 6.78
N SER A 26 -21.35 -16.78 5.90
CA SER A 26 -21.38 -18.24 6.05
C SER A 26 -20.52 -18.70 7.23
N PHE A 27 -20.77 -19.92 7.69
CA PHE A 27 -20.03 -20.56 8.78
C PHE A 27 -18.51 -20.54 8.52
N ASP A 28 -18.08 -20.94 7.32
CA ASP A 28 -16.66 -20.99 6.95
C ASP A 28 -16.02 -19.61 6.87
N GLU A 29 -16.76 -18.59 6.41
CA GLU A 29 -16.29 -17.21 6.39
C GLU A 29 -16.05 -16.67 7.79
N ILE A 30 -16.90 -17.03 8.76
CA ILE A 30 -16.75 -16.66 10.17
C ILE A 30 -15.48 -17.29 10.75
N VAL A 31 -15.29 -18.60 10.55
CA VAL A 31 -14.08 -19.32 10.99
C VAL A 31 -12.84 -18.68 10.39
N ALA A 32 -12.82 -18.50 9.06
CA ALA A 32 -11.71 -17.89 8.34
C ALA A 32 -11.39 -16.48 8.85
N ARG A 33 -12.41 -15.68 9.19
CA ARG A 33 -12.24 -14.31 9.67
C ARG A 33 -11.61 -14.23 11.06
N TYR A 34 -11.95 -15.13 11.98
CA TYR A 34 -11.32 -15.18 13.30
C TYR A 34 -9.87 -15.69 13.21
N LEU A 35 -9.62 -16.73 12.41
CA LEU A 35 -8.27 -17.23 12.16
C LEU A 35 -7.37 -16.16 11.52
N LEU A 36 -7.92 -15.41 10.57
CA LEU A 36 -7.24 -14.28 9.93
C LEU A 36 -6.92 -13.17 10.94
N GLY A 37 -7.85 -12.84 11.83
CA GLY A 37 -7.64 -11.81 12.85
C GLY A 37 -6.52 -12.18 13.83
N ALA A 38 -6.50 -13.43 14.31
CA ALA A 38 -5.41 -13.91 15.16
C ALA A 38 -4.05 -13.86 14.44
N ARG A 39 -4.00 -14.32 13.19
CA ARG A 39 -2.76 -14.41 12.39
C ARG A 39 -2.23 -13.07 11.92
N GLU A 40 -3.08 -12.24 11.32
CA GLU A 40 -2.67 -11.03 10.61
C GLU A 40 -2.83 -9.76 11.43
N ARG A 41 -3.72 -9.74 12.43
CA ARG A 41 -4.01 -8.55 13.24
C ARG A 41 -3.58 -8.65 14.70
N ASN A 42 -2.82 -9.70 15.03
CA ASN A 42 -2.31 -9.97 16.37
C ASN A 42 -3.43 -9.96 17.45
N ILE A 43 -4.64 -10.40 17.09
CA ILE A 43 -5.76 -10.50 18.03
C ILE A 43 -5.46 -11.59 19.06
N ARG A 44 -5.59 -11.24 20.34
CA ARG A 44 -5.31 -12.15 21.47
C ARG A 44 -6.56 -12.74 22.10
N VAL A 45 -7.72 -12.14 21.86
CA VAL A 45 -9.01 -12.61 22.36
C VAL A 45 -10.02 -12.65 21.23
N VAL A 46 -10.62 -13.81 21.02
CA VAL A 46 -11.76 -13.99 20.12
C VAL A 46 -13.04 -13.97 20.96
N TYR A 47 -13.87 -12.95 20.77
CA TYR A 47 -15.17 -12.86 21.41
C TYR A 47 -16.23 -13.46 20.50
N LEU A 48 -16.67 -14.68 20.82
CA LEU A 48 -17.65 -15.41 20.04
C LEU A 48 -19.06 -15.00 20.45
N ARG A 49 -19.83 -14.52 19.47
CA ARG A 49 -21.27 -14.35 19.60
C ARG A 49 -21.97 -15.61 19.08
N PRO A 50 -23.05 -16.07 19.75
CA PRO A 50 -23.81 -17.22 19.28
C PRO A 50 -24.25 -17.04 17.84
N PHE A 51 -23.93 -18.02 17.00
CA PHE A 51 -24.37 -18.09 15.62
C PHE A 51 -25.77 -18.69 15.55
N ALA A 52 -26.72 -17.96 14.99
CA ALA A 52 -28.15 -18.32 15.02
C ALA A 52 -28.59 -19.24 13.86
N HIS A 53 -27.68 -19.63 12.96
CA HIS A 53 -28.00 -20.44 11.79
C HIS A 53 -27.47 -21.88 11.95
N GLN A 54 -28.17 -22.83 11.33
CA GLN A 54 -27.73 -24.23 11.26
C GLN A 54 -26.61 -24.38 10.23
N TYR A 55 -25.64 -25.23 10.55
CA TYR A 55 -24.58 -25.64 9.62
C TYR A 55 -24.79 -27.10 9.21
N GLY A 56 -25.14 -27.33 7.94
CA GLY A 56 -25.50 -28.65 7.45
C GLY A 56 -26.74 -29.20 8.18
N SER A 57 -26.63 -30.41 8.72
CA SER A 57 -27.69 -31.07 9.49
C SER A 57 -27.56 -30.88 11.01
N LEU A 58 -26.68 -29.98 11.47
CA LEU A 58 -26.44 -29.75 12.89
C LEU A 58 -27.53 -28.83 13.49
N SER A 59 -27.92 -29.11 14.74
CA SER A 59 -28.70 -28.15 15.52
C SER A 59 -27.88 -26.90 15.82
N ILE A 60 -28.53 -25.80 16.17
CA ILE A 60 -27.87 -24.50 16.41
C ILE A 60 -26.82 -24.62 17.53
N GLU A 61 -27.10 -25.40 18.57
CA GLU A 61 -26.19 -25.65 19.68
C GLU A 61 -24.94 -26.40 19.20
N LYS A 62 -25.15 -27.47 18.42
CA LYS A 62 -24.05 -28.27 17.84
C LYS A 62 -23.23 -27.45 16.84
N THR A 63 -23.86 -26.57 16.07
CA THR A 63 -23.16 -25.64 15.17
C THR A 63 -22.24 -24.70 15.94
N ASN A 64 -22.68 -24.14 17.07
CA ASN A 64 -21.83 -23.26 17.88
C ASN A 64 -20.65 -24.02 18.53
N VAL A 65 -20.86 -25.26 18.96
CA VAL A 65 -19.76 -26.12 19.45
C VAL A 65 -18.75 -26.40 18.34
N GLU A 66 -19.22 -26.71 17.12
CA GLU A 66 -18.34 -26.96 15.98
C GLU A 66 -17.60 -25.68 15.56
N LEU A 67 -18.24 -24.51 15.66
CA LEU A 67 -17.60 -23.22 15.40
C LEU A 67 -16.40 -23.00 16.32
N VAL A 68 -16.58 -23.22 17.63
CA VAL A 68 -15.50 -23.12 18.62
C VAL A 68 -14.40 -24.13 18.31
N ARG A 69 -14.77 -25.37 17.97
CA ARG A 69 -13.82 -26.45 17.66
C ARG A 69 -12.94 -26.12 16.46
N GLN A 70 -13.53 -25.71 15.34
CA GLN A 70 -12.77 -25.38 14.13
C GLN A 70 -11.87 -24.16 14.31
N ILE A 71 -12.32 -23.16 15.07
CA ILE A 71 -11.46 -22.01 15.41
C ILE A 71 -10.29 -22.47 16.28
N ALA A 72 -10.54 -23.25 17.33
CA ALA A 72 -9.51 -23.74 18.25
C ALA A 72 -8.47 -24.61 17.52
N ASP A 73 -8.92 -25.57 16.72
CA ASP A 73 -8.05 -26.47 15.96
C ASP A 73 -7.30 -25.72 14.87
N GLY A 74 -7.95 -24.78 14.18
CA GLY A 74 -7.32 -23.91 13.21
C GLY A 74 -6.23 -23.01 13.80
N LEU A 75 -6.40 -22.55 15.05
CA LEU A 75 -5.37 -21.78 15.77
C LEU A 75 -4.19 -22.68 16.16
N ARG A 76 -4.45 -23.87 16.73
CA ARG A 76 -3.40 -24.83 17.11
C ARG A 76 -2.58 -25.30 15.92
N ALA A 77 -3.23 -25.61 14.80
CA ALA A 77 -2.57 -26.02 13.56
C ALA A 77 -1.61 -24.95 13.02
N ARG A 78 -1.82 -23.67 13.38
CA ARG A 78 -0.97 -22.54 13.01
C ARG A 78 0.06 -22.17 14.08
N GLY A 79 0.24 -23.01 15.10
CA GLY A 79 1.23 -22.84 16.17
C GLY A 79 0.82 -21.92 17.32
N PHE A 80 -0.46 -21.53 17.41
CA PHE A 80 -0.94 -20.74 18.54
C PHE A 80 -1.21 -21.61 19.78
N VAL A 81 -0.88 -21.07 20.95
CA VAL A 81 -1.23 -21.67 22.25
C VAL A 81 -2.49 -21.01 22.78
N LEU A 82 -3.52 -21.82 23.06
CA LEU A 82 -4.77 -21.35 23.66
C LEU A 82 -4.60 -21.25 25.18
N GLY A 83 -5.07 -20.16 25.77
CA GLY A 83 -4.94 -19.92 27.20
C GLY A 83 -5.39 -18.51 27.60
N ARG A 84 -4.94 -18.06 28.77
CA ARG A 84 -5.22 -16.70 29.24
C ARG A 84 -4.46 -15.69 28.38
N ALA A 85 -5.18 -14.75 27.77
CA ALA A 85 -4.57 -13.68 26.99
C ALA A 85 -3.68 -12.81 27.88
N SER A 86 -2.45 -12.55 27.41
CA SER A 86 -1.52 -11.61 28.02
C SER A 86 -1.38 -10.35 27.15
N PRO A 87 -1.26 -9.17 27.77
CA PRO A 87 -0.96 -7.94 27.04
C PRO A 87 0.44 -8.04 26.42
N VAL A 88 0.64 -7.38 25.28
CA VAL A 88 1.98 -7.24 24.71
C VAL A 88 2.83 -6.45 25.70
N PRO A 89 3.98 -6.96 26.16
CA PRO A 89 4.83 -6.25 27.09
C PRO A 89 5.20 -4.89 26.49
N LEU A 90 5.03 -3.82 27.28
CA LEU A 90 5.38 -2.47 26.86
C LEU A 90 6.85 -2.45 26.43
N TYR A 91 7.07 -2.39 25.12
CA TYR A 91 8.40 -2.33 24.56
C TYR A 91 9.06 -1.02 24.99
N ARG A 92 10.04 -1.09 25.89
CA ARG A 92 10.85 0.05 26.35
C ARG A 92 11.96 0.45 25.36
N GLY A 93 11.87 0.09 24.08
CA GLY A 93 12.92 0.41 23.10
C GLY A 93 12.76 1.75 22.40
N ASN A 94 11.84 2.62 22.83
CA ASN A 94 11.63 3.92 22.21
C ASN A 94 12.63 4.96 22.75
N ASN A 95 13.94 4.74 22.53
CA ASN A 95 14.94 5.76 22.84
C ASN A 95 14.64 7.00 21.99
N ARG A 96 14.20 8.08 22.64
CA ARG A 96 13.80 9.35 22.01
C ARG A 96 14.91 9.94 21.13
N ALA A 97 16.17 9.68 21.46
CA ALA A 97 17.30 10.13 20.65
C ALA A 97 17.40 9.34 19.33
N VAL A 98 17.21 8.01 19.38
CA VAL A 98 17.24 7.15 18.18
C VAL A 98 16.10 7.50 17.24
N VAL A 99 14.89 7.72 17.78
CA VAL A 99 13.75 8.21 16.99
C VAL A 99 14.03 9.60 16.44
N GLY A 100 14.65 10.49 17.23
CA GLY A 100 15.04 11.83 16.79
C GLY A 100 16.00 11.80 15.59
N ILE A 101 16.98 10.88 15.59
CA ILE A 101 17.87 10.68 14.44
C ILE A 101 17.09 10.13 13.24
N ALA A 102 16.22 9.13 13.45
CA ALA A 102 15.40 8.55 12.38
C ALA A 102 14.48 9.59 11.71
N VAL A 103 13.93 10.53 12.49
CA VAL A 103 13.09 11.64 12.00
C VAL A 103 13.81 12.49 10.95
N LEU A 104 15.13 12.64 11.05
CA LEU A 104 15.93 13.43 10.10
C LEU A 104 16.04 12.79 8.70
N SER A 105 15.63 11.53 8.54
CA SER A 105 15.51 10.90 7.21
C SER A 105 14.49 11.63 6.31
N VAL A 106 13.45 12.23 6.89
CA VAL A 106 12.37 12.92 6.16
C VAL A 106 12.84 14.21 5.47
N PRO A 107 13.47 15.18 6.17
CA PRO A 107 14.06 16.33 5.49
C PRO A 107 15.20 15.93 4.55
N SER A 108 15.91 14.81 4.82
CA SER A 108 16.97 14.32 3.92
C SER A 108 16.41 13.91 2.55
N ILE A 109 15.33 13.11 2.51
CA ILE A 109 14.69 12.73 1.23
C ILE A 109 14.07 13.94 0.51
N PHE A 110 13.54 14.91 1.27
CA PHE A 110 13.05 16.17 0.70
C PHE A 110 14.17 16.95 0.00
N VAL A 111 15.34 17.08 0.64
CA VAL A 111 16.50 17.74 0.05
C VAL A 111 16.99 17.01 -1.20
N LEU A 112 17.05 15.67 -1.17
CA LEU A 112 17.39 14.86 -2.35
C LEU A 112 16.41 15.11 -3.52
N LEU A 113 15.12 15.20 -3.24
CA LEU A 113 14.10 15.56 -4.24
C LEU A 113 14.30 16.97 -4.80
N LEU A 114 14.63 17.96 -3.96
CA LEU A 114 14.91 19.32 -4.42
C LEU A 114 16.13 19.35 -5.36
N PHE A 115 17.19 18.61 -5.05
CA PHE A 115 18.34 18.46 -5.95
C PHE A 115 17.92 17.81 -7.27
N ALA A 116 17.15 16.72 -7.19
CA ALA A 116 16.72 15.98 -8.35
C ALA A 116 15.83 16.82 -9.29
N LEU A 117 14.95 17.65 -8.72
CA LEU A 117 14.08 18.59 -9.43
C LEU A 117 14.78 19.89 -9.86
N ARG A 118 16.07 20.08 -9.53
CA ARG A 118 16.83 21.32 -9.74
C ARG A 118 16.19 22.55 -9.06
N LEU A 119 15.52 22.34 -7.94
CA LEU A 119 14.87 23.37 -7.10
C LEU A 119 15.63 23.63 -5.80
N TYR A 120 16.83 23.07 -5.66
CA TYR A 120 17.62 23.19 -4.43
C TYR A 120 17.95 24.64 -4.10
N ARG A 121 17.66 25.02 -2.84
CA ARG A 121 18.11 26.26 -2.21
C ARG A 121 18.49 25.94 -0.77
N LEU A 122 19.63 26.45 -0.31
CA LEU A 122 20.15 26.15 1.03
C LEU A 122 19.12 26.46 2.13
N TRP A 123 18.41 27.59 2.02
CA TRP A 123 17.41 27.98 3.01
C TRP A 123 16.21 27.01 3.08
N LEU A 124 15.83 26.36 1.96
CA LEU A 124 14.78 25.33 1.96
C LEU A 124 15.23 24.08 2.71
N ALA A 125 16.49 23.68 2.53
CA ALA A 125 17.06 22.56 3.27
C ALA A 125 17.10 22.87 4.77
N VAL A 126 17.67 24.01 5.16
CA VAL A 126 17.74 24.46 6.57
C VAL A 126 16.33 24.56 7.18
N ALA A 127 15.37 25.14 6.46
CA ALA A 127 13.99 25.24 6.92
C ALA A 127 13.33 23.87 7.12
N ALA A 128 13.56 22.90 6.22
CA ALA A 128 13.00 21.56 6.35
C ALA A 128 13.56 20.82 7.57
N TYR A 129 14.88 20.89 7.81
CA TYR A 129 15.50 20.30 9.00
C TYR A 129 15.02 21.00 10.29
N ALA A 130 15.04 22.33 10.31
CA ALA A 130 14.59 23.12 11.47
C ALA A 130 13.12 22.83 11.80
N LEU A 131 12.22 22.86 10.81
CA LEU A 131 10.81 22.55 10.99
C LEU A 131 10.62 21.13 11.55
N THR A 132 11.31 20.15 10.98
CA THR A 132 11.22 18.76 11.44
C THR A 132 11.66 18.62 12.91
N ILE A 133 12.76 19.26 13.30
CA ILE A 133 13.25 19.28 14.68
C ILE A 133 12.25 19.97 15.60
N ILE A 134 11.70 21.12 15.19
CA ILE A 134 10.70 21.87 15.97
C ILE A 134 9.43 21.04 16.18
N VAL A 135 8.91 20.38 15.13
CA VAL A 135 7.72 19.52 15.26
C VAL A 135 7.99 18.35 16.20
N TYR A 136 9.14 17.69 16.07
CA TYR A 136 9.49 16.56 16.93
C TYR A 136 9.71 16.98 18.39
N ALA A 137 10.52 18.01 18.63
CA ALA A 137 10.79 18.53 19.96
C ALA A 137 9.54 19.13 20.62
N GLY A 138 8.73 19.88 19.88
CA GLY A 138 7.46 20.42 20.34
C GLY A 138 6.46 19.33 20.72
N GLY A 139 6.40 18.24 19.96
CA GLY A 139 5.61 17.06 20.31
C GLY A 139 6.07 16.39 21.60
N LEU A 140 7.38 16.27 21.80
CA LEU A 140 7.95 15.73 23.05
C LEU A 140 7.64 16.62 24.26
N LEU A 141 7.80 17.95 24.12
CA LEU A 141 7.56 18.92 25.19
C LEU A 141 6.08 19.05 25.54
N SER A 142 5.20 18.91 24.56
CA SER A 142 3.75 19.01 24.74
C SER A 142 3.08 17.69 25.14
N HIS A 143 3.85 16.61 25.33
CA HIS A 143 3.33 15.25 25.58
C HIS A 143 2.43 14.68 24.45
N HIS A 144 2.61 15.17 23.22
CA HIS A 144 1.89 14.71 22.01
C HIS A 144 2.88 14.09 21.00
N ASP A 145 3.80 13.25 21.48
CA ASP A 145 4.90 12.72 20.67
C ASP A 145 4.40 11.83 19.53
N ILE A 146 3.32 11.07 19.74
CA ILE A 146 2.76 10.18 18.71
C ILE A 146 2.15 10.99 17.57
N LEU A 147 1.45 12.09 17.86
CA LEU A 147 0.93 12.98 16.83
C LEU A 147 2.07 13.59 16.01
N ALA A 148 3.11 14.13 16.66
CA ALA A 148 4.26 14.69 15.95
C ALA A 148 4.95 13.65 15.06
N ARG A 149 5.20 12.44 15.59
CA ARG A 149 5.78 11.34 14.82
C ARG A 149 4.88 10.91 13.67
N SER A 150 3.55 10.93 13.83
CA SER A 150 2.60 10.57 12.77
C SER A 150 2.61 11.59 11.61
N VAL A 151 2.69 12.88 11.92
CA VAL A 151 2.80 13.95 10.91
C VAL A 151 4.10 13.81 10.14
N ILE A 152 5.21 13.59 10.83
CA ILE A 152 6.54 13.40 10.21
C ILE A 152 6.55 12.13 9.37
N ALA A 153 6.01 11.02 9.88
CA ALA A 153 5.93 9.75 9.16
C ALA A 153 5.06 9.87 7.90
N LEU A 154 3.93 10.58 7.97
CA LEU A 154 3.09 10.86 6.80
C LEU A 154 3.84 11.69 5.76
N ALA A 155 4.55 12.75 6.17
CA ALA A 155 5.38 13.53 5.26
C ALA A 155 6.47 12.67 4.61
N GLY A 156 7.17 11.84 5.40
CA GLY A 156 8.17 10.89 4.93
C GLY A 156 7.59 9.92 3.90
N ALA A 157 6.46 9.28 4.21
CA ALA A 157 5.76 8.36 3.31
C ALA A 157 5.43 9.00 1.95
N LEU A 158 4.91 10.23 1.96
CA LEU A 158 4.58 10.96 0.74
C LEU A 158 5.83 11.35 -0.06
N LEU A 159 6.89 11.80 0.61
CA LEU A 159 8.15 12.17 -0.02
C LEU A 159 8.88 10.97 -0.62
N PHE A 160 8.94 9.84 0.08
CA PHE A 160 9.49 8.60 -0.46
C PHE A 160 8.64 8.04 -1.61
N GLY A 161 7.32 8.18 -1.54
CA GLY A 161 6.44 7.84 -2.66
C GLY A 161 6.73 8.71 -3.90
N ALA A 162 6.90 10.02 -3.72
CA ALA A 162 7.31 10.92 -4.77
C ALA A 162 8.70 10.57 -5.34
N ALA A 163 9.66 10.23 -4.47
CA ALA A 163 11.00 9.82 -4.85
C ALA A 163 11.02 8.51 -5.63
N ALA A 164 10.18 7.54 -5.27
CA ALA A 164 10.05 6.29 -6.00
C ALA A 164 9.54 6.52 -7.43
N VAL A 165 8.52 7.38 -7.59
CA VAL A 165 8.00 7.74 -8.93
C VAL A 165 9.03 8.54 -9.73
N TRP A 166 9.72 9.49 -9.08
CA TRP A 166 10.80 10.25 -9.72
C TRP A 166 11.94 9.34 -10.20
N ALA A 167 12.39 8.42 -9.36
CA ALA A 167 13.42 7.44 -9.70
C ALA A 167 12.98 6.61 -10.91
N TYR A 168 11.72 6.17 -10.94
CA TYR A 168 11.13 5.42 -12.05
C TYR A 168 11.07 6.20 -13.36
N GLY A 169 11.05 7.54 -13.33
CA GLY A 169 10.88 8.39 -14.53
C GLY A 169 11.85 8.08 -15.68
N GLY A 170 13.06 7.59 -15.38
CA GLY A 170 14.02 7.16 -16.41
C GLY A 170 13.46 6.10 -17.38
N ALA A 171 12.59 5.20 -16.91
CA ALA A 171 11.90 4.19 -17.71
C ALA A 171 11.12 4.77 -18.90
N PHE A 172 10.60 6.00 -18.76
CA PHE A 172 9.83 6.68 -19.80
C PHE A 172 10.70 7.23 -20.93
N MET A 173 12.00 7.41 -20.70
CA MET A 173 12.94 7.97 -21.67
C MET A 173 13.75 6.91 -22.41
N GLU A 174 13.86 5.69 -21.85
CA GLU A 174 14.65 4.63 -22.45
C GLU A 174 14.03 4.06 -23.72
N ALA A 175 14.84 3.88 -24.78
CA ALA A 175 14.41 3.17 -25.97
C ALA A 175 14.11 1.69 -25.66
N PRO A 176 13.03 1.11 -26.21
CA PRO A 176 12.72 -0.31 -26.01
C PRO A 176 13.89 -1.22 -26.38
N ALA A 177 14.11 -2.27 -25.59
CA ALA A 177 15.22 -3.21 -25.81
C ALA A 177 15.06 -3.98 -27.14
N ARG A 178 16.11 -4.61 -27.67
CA ARG A 178 15.99 -5.44 -28.90
C ARG A 178 15.43 -6.84 -28.63
N SER A 179 15.75 -7.48 -27.51
CA SER A 179 15.22 -8.81 -27.16
C SER A 179 14.12 -8.74 -26.11
N THR A 180 13.22 -9.74 -26.10
CA THR A 180 12.10 -9.79 -25.13
C THR A 180 12.62 -10.08 -23.73
N GLY A 181 13.63 -10.94 -23.60
CA GLY A 181 14.32 -11.17 -22.32
C GLY A 181 14.95 -9.90 -21.74
N ALA A 182 15.70 -9.13 -22.55
CA ALA A 182 16.26 -7.86 -22.08
C ALA A 182 15.17 -6.84 -21.70
N GLN A 183 14.02 -6.88 -22.37
CA GLN A 183 12.89 -6.01 -22.03
C GLN A 183 12.28 -6.35 -20.67
N ILE A 184 12.12 -7.64 -20.38
CA ILE A 184 11.62 -8.14 -19.09
C ILE A 184 12.62 -7.77 -17.99
N LEU A 185 13.92 -7.97 -18.20
CA LEU A 185 14.96 -7.59 -17.23
C LEU A 185 14.96 -6.08 -16.92
N ARG A 186 14.77 -5.23 -17.94
CA ARG A 186 14.62 -3.78 -17.72
C ARG A 186 13.36 -3.44 -16.93
N GLY A 187 12.23 -4.07 -17.26
CA GLY A 187 10.99 -3.92 -16.50
C GLY A 187 11.17 -4.31 -15.04
N LEU A 188 11.86 -5.42 -14.78
CA LEU A 188 12.18 -5.89 -13.44
C LEU A 188 13.09 -4.91 -12.69
N TYR A 189 14.15 -4.41 -13.34
CA TYR A 189 15.06 -3.41 -12.76
C TYR A 189 14.30 -2.15 -12.30
N TRP A 190 13.50 -1.55 -13.19
CA TRP A 190 12.76 -0.33 -12.86
C TRP A 190 11.69 -0.56 -11.79
N SER A 191 11.01 -1.71 -11.82
CA SER A 191 10.04 -2.11 -10.80
C SER A 191 10.72 -2.31 -9.44
N ALA A 192 11.87 -2.99 -9.42
CA ALA A 192 12.66 -3.21 -8.21
C ALA A 192 13.22 -1.89 -7.64
N LEU A 193 13.66 -0.97 -8.50
CA LEU A 193 14.13 0.36 -8.09
C LEU A 193 13.01 1.16 -7.41
N ALA A 194 11.84 1.29 -8.05
CA ALA A 194 10.71 2.01 -7.48
C ALA A 194 10.23 1.37 -6.18
N THR A 195 10.15 0.04 -6.14
CA THR A 195 9.75 -0.71 -4.94
C THR A 195 10.76 -0.55 -3.82
N GLY A 196 12.07 -0.60 -4.11
CA GLY A 196 13.12 -0.39 -3.12
C GLY A 196 13.04 0.99 -2.48
N VAL A 197 12.85 2.05 -3.27
CA VAL A 197 12.66 3.41 -2.73
C VAL A 197 11.37 3.52 -1.90
N ALA A 198 10.27 2.90 -2.35
CA ALA A 198 9.02 2.86 -1.58
C ALA A 198 9.19 2.10 -0.25
N LEU A 199 9.93 1.00 -0.24
CA LEU A 199 10.22 0.21 0.96
C LEU A 199 11.11 0.96 1.96
N LEU A 200 12.03 1.81 1.50
CA LEU A 200 12.77 2.73 2.38
C LEU A 200 11.81 3.71 3.07
N GLY A 201 10.83 4.24 2.34
CA GLY A 201 9.76 5.06 2.93
C GLY A 201 8.92 4.30 3.96
N ALA A 202 8.54 3.07 3.63
CA ALA A 202 7.84 2.18 4.54
C ALA A 202 8.66 1.90 5.81
N LEU A 203 9.96 1.68 5.69
CA LEU A 203 10.85 1.47 6.83
C LEU A 203 10.92 2.71 7.74
N VAL A 204 10.96 3.90 7.15
CA VAL A 204 10.88 5.17 7.90
C VAL A 204 9.55 5.27 8.65
N VAL A 205 8.42 5.00 7.98
CA VAL A 205 7.09 5.00 8.64
C VAL A 205 7.06 4.03 9.81
N VAL A 206 7.51 2.78 9.60
CA VAL A 206 7.50 1.73 10.62
C VAL A 206 8.40 2.09 11.79
N GLY A 207 9.63 2.53 11.52
CA GLY A 207 10.58 2.95 12.56
C GLY A 207 10.06 4.13 13.36
N LEU A 208 9.51 5.14 12.68
CA LEU A 208 8.95 6.33 13.32
C LEU A 208 7.69 6.04 14.10
N MET A 209 6.89 5.04 13.74
CA MET A 209 5.62 4.74 14.40
C MET A 209 5.62 3.50 15.28
N SER A 210 6.79 2.87 15.46
CA SER A 210 6.99 1.77 16.39
C SER A 210 6.70 2.21 17.83
N SER A 211 5.47 1.95 18.28
CA SER A 211 4.96 2.23 19.62
C SER A 211 3.92 1.15 19.96
N PRO A 212 3.90 0.62 21.19
CA PRO A 212 2.90 -0.36 21.62
C PRO A 212 1.46 0.11 21.36
N LEU A 213 1.19 1.41 21.54
CA LEU A 213 -0.14 2.00 21.31
C LEU A 213 -0.60 1.91 19.86
N VAL A 214 0.33 2.05 18.91
CA VAL A 214 0.03 1.99 17.47
C VAL A 214 -0.04 0.54 16.99
N MET A 215 0.78 -0.35 17.56
CA MET A 215 0.76 -1.79 17.27
C MET A 215 -0.52 -2.47 17.81
N GLU A 216 -1.01 -2.05 18.98
CA GLU A 216 -2.30 -2.49 19.53
C GLU A 216 -3.51 -1.79 18.90
N GLU A 217 -3.30 -0.95 17.87
CA GLU A 217 -4.35 -0.17 17.19
C GLU A 217 -5.19 0.72 18.14
N ILE A 218 -4.65 1.06 19.31
CA ILE A 218 -5.26 2.01 20.26
C ILE A 218 -5.21 3.41 19.64
N GLU A 219 -4.08 3.75 19.01
CA GLU A 219 -3.97 4.89 18.11
C GLU A 219 -3.73 4.42 16.67
N ARG A 220 -4.52 4.95 15.73
CA ARG A 220 -4.41 4.63 14.31
C ARG A 220 -3.54 5.64 13.58
N PHE A 221 -2.75 5.15 12.63
CA PHE A 221 -2.04 6.02 11.70
C PHE A 221 -3.03 6.86 10.88
N ARG A 222 -2.99 8.19 11.08
CA ARG A 222 -3.86 9.15 10.39
C ARG A 222 -3.20 9.52 9.07
N GLY A 223 -3.93 9.39 7.95
CA GLY A 223 -3.42 9.78 6.62
C GLY A 223 -3.35 8.65 5.59
N VAL A 224 -3.82 7.44 5.90
CA VAL A 224 -3.93 6.31 4.95
C VAL A 224 -4.59 6.72 3.62
N LYS A 225 -5.67 7.52 3.67
CA LYS A 225 -6.33 8.02 2.46
C LYS A 225 -5.43 8.93 1.61
N ALA A 226 -4.57 9.74 2.26
CA ALA A 226 -3.62 10.59 1.56
C ALA A 226 -2.53 9.74 0.89
N LEU A 227 -2.06 8.67 1.53
CA LEU A 227 -1.09 7.73 0.95
C LEU A 227 -1.59 7.05 -0.33
N LEU A 228 -2.91 6.87 -0.46
CA LEU A 228 -3.49 6.26 -1.65
C LEU A 228 -3.62 7.24 -2.82
N ALA A 229 -3.91 8.51 -2.55
CA ALA A 229 -4.23 9.50 -3.59
C ALA A 229 -3.03 10.39 -3.97
N VAL A 230 -2.25 10.83 -2.98
CA VAL A 230 -1.19 11.83 -3.19
C VAL A 230 -0.05 11.29 -4.05
N PRO A 231 0.48 10.06 -3.86
CA PRO A 231 1.51 9.53 -4.75
C PRO A 231 1.05 9.44 -6.21
N ALA A 232 -0.21 9.11 -6.47
CA ALA A 232 -0.79 9.14 -7.82
C ALA A 232 -0.87 10.56 -8.38
N LEU A 233 -1.34 11.54 -7.59
CA LEU A 233 -1.37 12.93 -8.00
C LEU A 233 0.04 13.48 -8.28
N VAL A 234 1.00 13.22 -7.39
CA VAL A 234 2.40 13.61 -7.58
C VAL A 234 2.97 12.95 -8.83
N ALA A 235 2.68 11.68 -9.08
CA ALA A 235 3.09 10.99 -10.28
C ALA A 235 2.60 11.69 -11.56
N LEU A 236 1.32 12.09 -11.57
CA LEU A 236 0.74 12.86 -12.67
C LEU A 236 1.43 14.22 -12.83
N LEU A 237 1.62 14.96 -11.74
CA LEU A 237 2.29 16.27 -11.78
C LEU A 237 3.73 16.15 -12.30
N LEU A 238 4.50 15.16 -11.82
CA LEU A 238 5.85 14.90 -12.29
C LEU A 238 5.87 14.56 -13.80
N TYR A 239 4.92 13.76 -14.27
CA TYR A 239 4.77 13.42 -15.68
C TYR A 239 4.48 14.64 -16.56
N LEU A 240 3.56 15.52 -16.13
CA LEU A 240 3.13 16.68 -16.91
C LEU A 240 4.13 17.82 -16.91
N PHE A 241 4.84 18.04 -15.80
CA PHE A 241 5.67 19.23 -15.61
C PHE A 241 7.18 18.98 -15.70
N THR A 242 7.63 17.74 -15.90
CA THR A 242 9.06 17.42 -15.96
C THR A 242 9.46 16.75 -17.27
N ASP A 243 10.62 17.13 -17.81
CA ASP A 243 11.22 16.50 -18.98
C ASP A 243 11.63 15.04 -18.76
N ARG A 244 11.76 14.61 -17.49
CA ARG A 244 12.14 13.25 -17.09
C ARG A 244 11.19 12.17 -17.63
N PHE A 245 9.95 12.52 -17.97
CA PHE A 245 8.92 11.60 -18.42
C PHE A 245 8.61 11.71 -19.93
N GLY A 246 9.29 12.61 -20.66
CA GLY A 246 9.21 12.71 -22.13
C GLY A 246 7.91 13.30 -22.70
N ALA A 247 7.00 13.80 -21.83
CA ALA A 247 5.69 14.34 -22.18
C ALA A 247 5.41 15.70 -21.51
N ARG A 248 6.47 16.48 -21.22
CA ARG A 248 6.34 17.78 -20.55
C ARG A 248 5.44 18.74 -21.33
N ILE A 249 4.50 19.35 -20.64
CA ILE A 249 3.70 20.46 -21.16
C ILE A 249 4.60 21.70 -21.23
N GLN A 250 4.85 22.19 -22.45
CA GLN A 250 5.70 23.37 -22.68
C GLN A 250 5.01 24.68 -22.24
N ASN A 251 3.70 24.80 -22.48
CA ASN A 251 2.90 25.98 -22.09
C ASN A 251 1.67 25.56 -21.27
N PRO A 252 1.71 25.63 -19.93
CA PRO A 252 0.60 25.19 -19.10
C PRO A 252 -0.66 26.03 -19.30
N ARG A 253 -0.52 27.37 -19.46
CA ARG A 253 -1.67 28.26 -19.72
C ARG A 253 -2.40 27.91 -21.01
N ALA A 254 -1.66 27.57 -22.07
CA ALA A 254 -2.23 27.14 -23.33
C ALA A 254 -2.89 25.75 -23.20
N ALA A 255 -2.27 24.83 -22.44
CA ALA A 255 -2.82 23.50 -22.20
C ALA A 255 -4.16 23.53 -21.42
N PHE A 256 -4.32 24.44 -20.46
CA PHE A 256 -5.59 24.65 -19.76
C PHE A 256 -6.67 25.30 -20.62
N ALA A 257 -6.27 26.08 -21.64
CA ALA A 257 -7.18 26.71 -22.58
C ALA A 257 -7.58 25.77 -23.75
N THR A 258 -6.94 24.61 -23.88
CA THR A 258 -7.29 23.63 -24.92
C THR A 258 -8.68 23.03 -24.62
N PRO A 259 -9.60 23.03 -25.59
CA PRO A 259 -10.91 22.42 -25.40
C PRO A 259 -10.78 20.92 -25.12
N VAL A 260 -11.38 20.47 -24.02
CA VAL A 260 -11.39 19.05 -23.63
C VAL A 260 -12.39 18.31 -24.48
N GLY A 261 -11.94 17.29 -25.22
CA GLY A 261 -12.84 16.47 -26.03
C GLY A 261 -13.80 15.64 -25.16
N VAL A 262 -15.02 15.36 -25.65
CA VAL A 262 -16.04 14.60 -24.91
C VAL A 262 -15.52 13.24 -24.44
N GLY A 263 -14.71 12.54 -25.24
CA GLY A 263 -14.08 11.28 -24.84
C GLY A 263 -13.08 11.42 -23.68
N GLN A 264 -12.32 12.52 -23.62
CA GLN A 264 -11.41 12.82 -22.51
C GLN A 264 -12.19 13.18 -21.25
N LEU A 265 -13.32 13.89 -21.39
CA LEU A 265 -14.22 14.20 -20.28
C LEU A 265 -14.83 12.92 -19.69
N ILE A 266 -15.37 12.03 -20.54
CA ILE A 266 -15.92 10.73 -20.11
C ILE A 266 -14.86 9.90 -19.39
N LEU A 267 -13.65 9.81 -19.96
CA LEU A 267 -12.55 9.08 -19.34
C LEU A 267 -12.12 9.71 -18.00
N GLY A 268 -12.06 11.04 -17.92
CA GLY A 268 -11.79 11.75 -16.67
C GLY A 268 -12.83 11.47 -15.60
N VAL A 269 -14.12 11.47 -15.95
CA VAL A 269 -15.21 11.12 -15.03
C VAL A 269 -15.09 9.67 -14.56
N LEU A 270 -14.80 8.72 -15.46
CA LEU A 270 -14.58 7.32 -15.09
C LEU A 270 -13.41 7.15 -14.12
N ILE A 271 -12.31 7.88 -14.31
CA ILE A 271 -11.16 7.86 -13.40
C ILE A 271 -11.52 8.45 -12.05
N LEU A 272 -12.27 9.55 -12.01
CA LEU A 272 -12.72 10.16 -10.76
C LEU A 272 -13.65 9.21 -10.00
N ILE A 273 -14.55 8.51 -10.68
CA ILE A 273 -15.41 7.48 -10.09
C ILE A 273 -14.55 6.32 -9.56
N ALA A 274 -13.60 5.81 -10.35
CA ALA A 274 -12.71 4.74 -9.93
C ALA A 274 -11.85 5.13 -8.72
N ALA A 275 -11.29 6.35 -8.72
CA ALA A 275 -10.53 6.90 -7.61
C ALA A 275 -11.41 7.08 -6.36
N GLY A 276 -12.63 7.60 -6.53
CA GLY A 276 -13.63 7.73 -5.48
C GLY A 276 -13.96 6.38 -4.85
N LEU A 277 -14.26 5.37 -5.67
CA LEU A 277 -14.50 3.99 -5.23
C LEU A 277 -13.29 3.40 -4.49
N VAL A 278 -12.08 3.65 -4.97
CA VAL A 278 -10.85 3.16 -4.33
C VAL A 278 -10.62 3.80 -2.97
N ILE A 279 -10.93 5.09 -2.81
CA ILE A 279 -10.82 5.84 -1.54
C ILE A 279 -11.93 5.46 -0.56
N THR A 280 -13.17 5.31 -1.04
CA THR A 280 -14.29 4.87 -0.20
C THR A 280 -14.08 3.42 0.26
N ARG A 281 -13.57 2.54 -0.61
CA ARG A 281 -13.22 1.14 -0.29
C ARG A 281 -12.01 0.96 0.64
N SER A 282 -11.20 2.01 0.86
CA SER A 282 -10.01 1.98 1.71
C SER A 282 -10.31 2.17 3.21
N GLY A 283 -11.59 2.31 3.59
CA GLY A 283 -12.04 2.49 4.98
C GLY A 283 -12.27 1.18 5.75
N ASN A 284 -12.22 1.28 7.08
CA ASN A 284 -12.29 0.12 8.00
C ASN A 284 -13.69 -0.52 8.14
N GLN A 285 -14.71 0.08 7.51
CA GLN A 285 -16.05 -0.49 7.34
C GLN A 285 -16.56 -0.01 5.99
N THR A 286 -16.71 -0.92 5.04
CA THR A 286 -17.18 -0.62 3.69
C THR A 286 -18.42 -1.45 3.43
N ASP A 287 -19.54 -0.78 3.17
CA ASP A 287 -20.82 -1.43 2.83
C ASP A 287 -20.85 -2.01 1.40
N VAL A 288 -19.72 -1.92 0.67
CA VAL A 288 -19.59 -2.43 -0.70
C VAL A 288 -18.79 -3.73 -0.67
N ALA A 289 -19.52 -4.85 -0.75
CA ALA A 289 -18.93 -6.18 -0.81
C ALA A 289 -17.98 -6.31 -2.03
N PRO A 290 -16.81 -6.97 -1.90
CA PRO A 290 -15.98 -7.30 -3.06
C PRO A 290 -16.77 -8.18 -4.04
N SER A 291 -16.44 -8.11 -5.33
CA SER A 291 -17.08 -9.01 -6.30
C SER A 291 -16.75 -10.47 -5.95
N SER A 292 -17.67 -11.38 -6.20
CA SER A 292 -17.49 -12.82 -5.95
C SER A 292 -16.22 -13.36 -6.63
N PHE A 293 -15.93 -12.90 -7.85
CA PHE A 293 -14.69 -13.22 -8.56
C PHE A 293 -13.42 -12.72 -7.86
N GLU A 294 -13.43 -11.49 -7.34
CA GLU A 294 -12.30 -10.93 -6.58
C GLU A 294 -12.07 -11.73 -5.29
N LEU A 295 -13.13 -12.13 -4.59
CA LEU A 295 -13.06 -12.99 -3.40
C LEU A 295 -12.51 -14.39 -3.71
N SER A 296 -12.98 -15.04 -4.79
CA SER A 296 -12.51 -16.37 -5.21
C SER A 296 -11.05 -16.36 -5.67
N LEU A 297 -10.63 -15.34 -6.43
CA LEU A 297 -9.23 -15.18 -6.81
C LEU A 297 -8.36 -14.94 -5.56
N ARG A 298 -8.83 -14.10 -4.63
CA ARG A 298 -8.12 -13.81 -3.37
C ARG A 298 -8.02 -15.03 -2.47
N SER A 299 -9.06 -15.86 -2.36
CA SER A 299 -9.04 -17.07 -1.53
C SER A 299 -8.11 -18.13 -2.12
N GLY A 300 -8.16 -18.37 -3.45
CA GLY A 300 -7.25 -19.29 -4.14
C GLY A 300 -5.78 -18.92 -3.98
N LEU A 301 -5.44 -17.63 -4.14
CA LEU A 301 -4.08 -17.13 -3.92
C LEU A 301 -3.64 -17.22 -2.45
N THR A 302 -4.56 -17.07 -1.50
CA THR A 302 -4.22 -17.19 -0.07
C THR A 302 -3.85 -18.62 0.30
N THR A 303 -4.52 -19.62 -0.29
CA THR A 303 -4.20 -21.04 -0.10
C THR A 303 -2.83 -21.41 -0.68
N LEU A 304 -2.46 -20.80 -1.81
CA LEU A 304 -1.17 -21.05 -2.47
C LEU A 304 0.01 -20.31 -1.81
N LEU A 305 -0.19 -19.05 -1.39
CA LEU A 305 0.90 -18.14 -1.01
C LEU A 305 0.96 -17.80 0.47
N SER A 306 0.15 -18.44 1.32
CA SER A 306 0.02 -18.26 2.78
C SER A 306 -0.45 -16.87 3.25
N VAL A 307 -0.01 -15.78 2.61
CA VAL A 307 -0.32 -14.38 2.89
C VAL A 307 -0.98 -13.74 1.68
N ARG A 308 -2.14 -13.10 1.90
CA ARG A 308 -2.94 -12.47 0.85
C ARG A 308 -2.21 -11.27 0.23
N PRO A 309 -1.89 -11.27 -1.08
CA PRO A 309 -1.35 -10.09 -1.78
C PRO A 309 -2.42 -9.01 -1.98
N ARG A 310 -2.04 -7.72 -2.01
CA ARG A 310 -3.00 -6.63 -2.30
C ARG A 310 -3.34 -6.61 -3.79
N PHE A 311 -4.63 -6.61 -4.09
CA PHE A 311 -5.15 -6.63 -5.47
C PHE A 311 -4.60 -5.47 -6.33
N LYS A 312 -4.42 -4.29 -5.75
CA LYS A 312 -3.95 -3.09 -6.47
C LYS A 312 -2.48 -3.21 -6.89
N GLU A 313 -1.64 -3.78 -6.03
CA GLU A 313 -0.21 -4.00 -6.29
C GLU A 313 0.02 -4.94 -7.49
N PHE A 314 -0.57 -6.14 -7.48
CA PHE A 314 -0.27 -7.15 -8.51
C PHE A 314 -1.08 -6.99 -9.80
N VAL A 315 -2.23 -6.30 -9.79
CA VAL A 315 -3.03 -6.07 -11.00
C VAL A 315 -2.65 -4.78 -11.72
N VAL A 316 -2.32 -3.72 -10.98
CA VAL A 316 -2.10 -2.39 -11.55
C VAL A 316 -0.65 -1.94 -11.36
N GLY A 317 -0.16 -1.89 -10.12
CA GLY A 317 1.17 -1.33 -9.83
C GLY A 317 2.31 -2.00 -10.58
N PHE A 318 2.63 -3.24 -10.24
CA PHE A 318 3.76 -3.98 -10.79
C PHE A 318 3.64 -4.28 -12.30
N PRO A 319 2.47 -4.69 -12.85
CA PRO A 319 2.36 -4.90 -14.29
C PRO A 319 2.62 -3.63 -15.10
N LEU A 320 2.12 -2.47 -14.65
CA LEU A 320 2.37 -1.20 -15.32
C LEU A 320 3.84 -0.78 -15.22
N MET A 321 4.46 -0.95 -14.04
CA MET A 321 5.90 -0.70 -13.86
C MET A 321 6.78 -1.58 -14.75
N MET A 322 6.32 -2.79 -15.11
CA MET A 322 7.03 -3.62 -16.08
C MET A 322 6.77 -3.21 -17.53
N LEU A 323 5.57 -2.74 -17.84
CA LEU A 323 5.16 -2.46 -19.22
C LEU A 323 5.80 -1.19 -19.80
N VAL A 324 6.01 -0.13 -19.01
CA VAL A 324 6.46 1.18 -19.53
C VAL A 324 7.73 1.11 -20.39
N PRO A 325 8.81 0.43 -19.95
CA PRO A 325 10.03 0.37 -20.74
C PRO A 325 9.83 -0.36 -22.09
N ALA A 326 8.77 -1.17 -22.22
CA ALA A 326 8.45 -1.90 -23.46
C ALA A 326 7.62 -1.09 -24.45
N LEU A 327 6.89 -0.08 -23.97
CA LEU A 327 6.05 0.77 -24.82
C LEU A 327 6.87 1.62 -25.78
N LEU A 328 6.37 1.79 -27.00
CA LEU A 328 6.91 2.76 -27.95
C LEU A 328 6.69 4.20 -27.44
N LEU A 329 7.60 5.13 -27.77
CA LEU A 329 7.53 6.52 -27.31
C LEU A 329 6.19 7.21 -27.67
N ALA A 330 5.63 6.92 -28.84
CA ALA A 330 4.32 7.43 -29.24
C ALA A 330 3.21 6.97 -28.27
N HIS A 331 3.19 5.69 -27.90
CA HIS A 331 2.23 5.15 -26.94
C HIS A 331 2.43 5.75 -25.55
N ARG A 332 3.68 5.96 -25.12
CA ARG A 332 3.98 6.62 -23.83
C ARG A 332 3.42 8.04 -23.76
N ARG A 333 3.32 8.77 -24.88
CA ARG A 333 2.71 10.10 -24.92
C ARG A 333 1.18 10.05 -24.86
N THR A 334 0.56 9.06 -25.49
CA THR A 334 -0.92 8.95 -25.52
C THR A 334 -1.50 8.41 -24.21
N ILE A 335 -0.91 7.34 -23.65
CA ILE A 335 -1.45 6.63 -22.47
C ILE A 335 -0.56 6.74 -21.23
N GLY A 336 0.59 7.43 -21.30
CA GLY A 336 1.54 7.50 -20.19
C GLY A 336 0.99 8.16 -18.94
N TRP A 337 0.06 9.11 -19.06
CA TRP A 337 -0.58 9.74 -17.92
C TRP A 337 -1.48 8.77 -17.12
N LEU A 338 -2.16 7.81 -17.77
CA LEU A 338 -2.91 6.75 -17.08
C LEU A 338 -1.96 5.78 -16.38
N ILE A 339 -0.89 5.43 -17.07
CA ILE A 339 0.12 4.50 -16.56
C ILE A 339 0.81 5.08 -15.32
N VAL A 340 1.19 6.36 -15.35
CA VAL A 340 1.87 7.01 -14.22
C VAL A 340 0.95 7.11 -13.01
N LEU A 341 -0.36 7.34 -13.21
CA LEU A 341 -1.36 7.28 -12.14
C LEU A 341 -1.42 5.89 -11.50
N GLY A 342 -1.47 4.83 -12.33
CA GLY A 342 -1.44 3.45 -11.84
C GLY A 342 -0.16 3.09 -11.09
N ILE A 343 0.99 3.57 -11.56
CA ILE A 343 2.28 3.42 -10.85
C ILE A 343 2.25 4.14 -9.51
N GLY A 344 1.74 5.38 -9.46
CA GLY A 344 1.59 6.12 -8.21
C GLY A 344 0.65 5.45 -7.21
N VAL A 345 -0.46 4.85 -7.67
CA VAL A 345 -1.34 4.02 -6.83
C VAL A 345 -0.58 2.80 -6.31
N GLY A 346 0.21 2.12 -7.14
CA GLY A 346 1.03 0.98 -6.72
C GLY A 346 2.06 1.34 -5.65
N VAL A 347 2.81 2.43 -5.85
CA VAL A 347 3.77 2.96 -4.87
C VAL A 347 3.07 3.34 -3.56
N GLY A 348 1.93 4.01 -3.64
CA GLY A 348 1.13 4.37 -2.47
C GLY A 348 0.63 3.15 -1.69
N ASP A 349 0.18 2.11 -2.38
CA ASP A 349 -0.32 0.87 -1.76
C ASP A 349 0.81 0.09 -1.05
N ILE A 350 2.02 0.08 -1.62
CA ILE A 350 3.22 -0.52 -0.98
C ILE A 350 3.48 0.17 0.36
N ILE A 351 3.53 1.51 0.40
CA ILE A 351 3.82 2.25 1.64
C ILE A 351 2.67 2.12 2.64
N ASP A 352 1.42 2.13 2.16
CA ASP A 352 0.24 1.90 3.00
C ASP A 352 0.23 0.50 3.64
N THR A 353 0.78 -0.52 2.97
CA THR A 353 0.87 -1.88 3.51
C THR A 353 1.62 -1.89 4.86
N PHE A 354 2.63 -1.02 5.01
CA PHE A 354 3.42 -0.89 6.23
C PHE A 354 2.89 0.15 7.22
N SER A 355 1.92 0.97 6.80
CA SER A 355 1.24 1.92 7.68
C SER A 355 0.27 1.24 8.64
N HIS A 356 -0.07 -0.03 8.37
CA HIS A 356 -0.89 -0.89 9.23
C HIS A 356 -0.03 -1.65 10.26
N LEU A 357 0.51 -0.93 11.24
CA LEU A 357 1.49 -1.44 12.21
C LEU A 357 1.02 -2.56 13.15
N HIS A 358 -0.27 -2.84 13.20
CA HIS A 358 -0.79 -4.01 13.90
C HIS A 358 -0.51 -5.32 13.18
N THR A 359 -0.16 -5.25 11.88
CA THR A 359 0.25 -6.42 11.10
C THR A 359 1.75 -6.67 11.32
N PRO A 360 2.16 -7.92 11.61
CA PRO A 360 3.58 -8.23 11.77
C PRO A 360 4.39 -7.85 10.52
N LEU A 361 5.56 -7.24 10.71
CA LEU A 361 6.39 -6.74 9.60
C LEU A 361 6.70 -7.82 8.55
N VAL A 362 6.96 -9.06 8.99
CA VAL A 362 7.23 -10.21 8.11
C VAL A 362 6.03 -10.51 7.21
N VAL A 363 4.80 -10.40 7.74
CA VAL A 363 3.57 -10.61 6.95
C VAL A 363 3.40 -9.52 5.91
N SER A 364 3.69 -8.27 6.26
CA SER A 364 3.65 -7.14 5.32
C SER A 364 4.71 -7.24 4.23
N LEU A 365 5.93 -7.69 4.56
CA LEU A 365 6.98 -7.97 3.58
C LEU A 365 6.58 -9.09 2.61
N LEU A 366 6.07 -10.21 3.14
CA LEU A 366 5.58 -11.32 2.31
C LEU A 366 4.43 -10.89 1.41
N ARG A 367 3.55 -10.01 1.87
CA ARG A 367 2.45 -9.46 1.06
C ARG A 367 2.97 -8.71 -0.16
N VAL A 368 3.89 -7.78 0.03
CA VAL A 368 4.48 -7.00 -1.07
C VAL A 368 5.33 -7.90 -1.98
N PHE A 369 6.07 -8.85 -1.41
CA PHE A 369 6.85 -9.82 -2.19
C PHE A 369 5.96 -10.67 -3.10
N ASN A 370 4.90 -11.26 -2.56
CA ASN A 370 3.94 -12.04 -3.34
C ASN A 370 3.25 -11.18 -4.40
N GLY A 371 2.89 -9.94 -4.05
CA GLY A 371 2.34 -8.96 -4.98
C GLY A 371 3.30 -8.63 -6.14
N ALA A 372 4.58 -8.45 -5.83
CA ALA A 372 5.64 -8.20 -6.80
C ALA A 372 5.85 -9.40 -7.72
N VAL A 373 5.93 -10.61 -7.19
CA VAL A 373 6.15 -11.84 -8.00
C VAL A 373 5.00 -12.04 -8.98
N ILE A 374 3.75 -12.05 -8.51
CA ILE A 374 2.58 -12.24 -9.38
C ILE A 374 2.48 -11.08 -10.39
N GLY A 375 2.60 -9.85 -9.90
CA GLY A 375 2.50 -8.67 -10.75
C GLY A 375 3.60 -8.63 -11.81
N CYS A 376 4.80 -9.14 -11.49
CA CYS A 376 5.89 -9.23 -12.46
C CYS A 376 5.64 -10.30 -13.52
N ILE A 377 5.05 -11.43 -13.15
CA ILE A 377 4.65 -12.48 -14.11
C ILE A 377 3.60 -11.92 -15.09
N ILE A 378 2.58 -11.23 -14.57
CA ILE A 378 1.55 -10.58 -15.39
C ILE A 378 2.18 -9.50 -16.29
N GLY A 379 3.09 -8.69 -15.75
CA GLY A 379 3.84 -7.69 -16.50
C GLY A 379 4.69 -8.29 -17.61
N ALA A 380 5.37 -9.40 -17.36
CA ALA A 380 6.15 -10.12 -18.37
C ALA A 380 5.28 -10.67 -19.51
N LEU A 381 4.10 -11.22 -19.18
CA LEU A 381 3.11 -11.65 -20.16
C LEU A 381 2.61 -10.45 -20.99
N ALA A 382 2.29 -9.32 -20.34
CA ALA A 382 1.87 -8.11 -21.02
C ALA A 382 2.95 -7.57 -21.98
N ILE A 383 4.22 -7.60 -21.59
CA ILE A 383 5.35 -7.25 -22.47
C ILE A 383 5.41 -8.19 -23.68
N ALA A 384 5.26 -9.50 -23.48
CA ALA A 384 5.32 -10.48 -24.55
C ALA A 384 4.18 -10.28 -25.56
N VAL A 385 2.95 -10.08 -25.09
CA VAL A 385 1.77 -9.79 -25.92
C VAL A 385 1.93 -8.48 -26.67
N TYR A 386 2.33 -7.39 -25.98
CA TYR A 386 2.55 -6.09 -26.62
C TYR A 386 3.58 -6.20 -27.74
N ARG A 387 4.67 -6.94 -27.52
CA ARG A 387 5.69 -7.15 -28.55
C ARG A 387 5.21 -8.01 -29.70
N ALA A 388 4.40 -9.03 -29.46
CA ALA A 388 3.84 -9.86 -30.54
C ALA A 388 2.95 -9.04 -31.48
N ILE A 389 2.18 -8.09 -30.92
CA ILE A 389 1.27 -7.23 -31.70
C ILE A 389 2.05 -6.16 -32.48
N TRP A 390 3.03 -5.51 -31.84
CA TRP A 390 3.70 -4.32 -32.39
C TRP A 390 5.06 -4.61 -33.04
N ARG A 391 5.54 -5.87 -33.02
CA ARG A 391 6.66 -6.34 -33.84
C ARG A 391 6.15 -7.20 -34.98
N THR A 392 5.49 -6.58 -35.96
CA THR A 392 5.50 -7.14 -37.31
C THR A 392 6.92 -7.10 -37.87
N PRO A 393 7.37 -8.15 -38.59
CA PRO A 393 8.76 -8.32 -38.96
C PRO A 393 9.19 -7.24 -39.94
N VAL A 394 10.41 -6.71 -39.76
CA VAL A 394 11.15 -6.06 -40.84
C VAL A 394 11.20 -7.07 -41.98
N ARG A 395 10.45 -6.82 -43.05
CA ARG A 395 10.64 -7.56 -44.31
C ARG A 395 12.11 -7.41 -44.66
N ALA A 396 12.81 -8.53 -44.74
CA ALA A 396 14.10 -8.60 -45.40
C ALA A 396 13.83 -8.28 -46.87
N GLU A 397 14.06 -7.03 -47.26
CA GLU A 397 14.27 -6.70 -48.67
C GLU A 397 15.67 -7.21 -49.01
N THR A 398 15.68 -8.34 -49.73
CA THR A 398 16.82 -8.91 -50.45
C THR A 398 17.27 -8.01 -51.58
#